data_AF-A0A6G3XKI3-F1
#
_entry.id   AF-A0A6G3XKI3-F1
#
_cell.length_a   1.000
_cell.length_b   1.000
_cell.length_c   1.000
_cell.angle_alpha   90.00
_cell.angle_beta   90.00
_cell.angle_gamma   90.00
#
_symmetry.space_group_name_H-M   'P 1'
#
loop_
_entity.id
_entity.type
_entity.pdbx_description
1 polymer ?
#
loop_
_entity_poly.entity_id
_entity_poly.type
_entity_poly.pdbx_seq_one_letter_code
_entity_poly.pdbx_strand_id
1 'polypeptide(L)'
;MSLHRTTLVKPWQRLAAAVSAATLGVGLLAGCGTDAADEKKNDDAPAAAGGAFPVTVEHAFGSTEVSKAPKRVVTVGYTDDQAVLAFGVKPVGMVDQYPNP
;
A
#
# COMPACT_ATOMS: atom_id res chain seq x y z
N MET A 1 4.78 -51.93 -39.11
CA MET A 1 4.58 -50.47 -39.24
C MET A 1 4.35 -49.86 -37.87
N SER A 2 5.36 -49.11 -37.43
CA SER A 2 5.36 -47.97 -36.49
C SER A 2 4.80 -48.13 -35.07
N LEU A 3 5.75 -48.20 -34.14
CA LEU A 3 5.64 -48.02 -32.69
C LEU A 3 5.14 -46.62 -32.32
N HIS A 4 4.06 -46.51 -31.55
CA HIS A 4 3.68 -45.27 -30.85
C HIS A 4 4.32 -45.25 -29.45
N ARG A 5 5.46 -44.59 -29.35
CA ARG A 5 6.22 -44.37 -28.12
C ARG A 5 5.91 -42.96 -27.60
N THR A 6 4.87 -42.80 -26.77
CA THR A 6 4.50 -41.50 -26.16
C THR A 6 4.04 -41.64 -24.71
N THR A 7 4.88 -42.17 -23.83
CA THR A 7 4.61 -42.20 -22.37
C THR A 7 5.69 -41.53 -21.50
N LEU A 8 6.69 -40.88 -22.10
CA LEU A 8 7.84 -40.33 -21.36
C LEU A 8 7.78 -38.80 -21.11
N VAL A 9 6.72 -38.12 -21.55
CA VAL A 9 6.58 -36.65 -21.38
C VAL A 9 5.79 -36.24 -20.12
N LYS A 10 5.06 -37.19 -19.50
CA LYS A 10 4.19 -36.92 -18.34
C LYS A 10 4.91 -36.60 -17.01
N PRO A 11 6.07 -37.19 -16.65
CA PRO A 11 6.70 -36.89 -15.35
C PRO A 11 7.40 -35.52 -15.36
N TRP A 12 7.94 -35.12 -16.52
CA TRP A 12 8.59 -33.82 -16.68
C TRP A 12 7.60 -32.65 -16.66
N GLN A 13 6.40 -32.83 -17.21
CA GLN A 13 5.34 -31.82 -17.09
C GLN A 13 4.85 -31.64 -15.65
N ARG A 14 4.85 -32.72 -14.84
CA ARG A 14 4.48 -32.63 -13.41
C ARG A 14 5.56 -31.97 -12.56
N LEU A 15 6.84 -32.21 -12.88
CA LEU A 15 7.96 -31.54 -12.22
C LEU A 15 8.02 -30.05 -12.59
N ALA A 16 7.80 -29.70 -13.86
CA ALA A 16 7.73 -28.30 -14.29
C ALA A 16 6.58 -27.54 -13.60
N ALA A 17 5.39 -28.16 -13.51
CA ALA A 17 4.25 -27.57 -12.82
C ALA A 17 4.50 -27.38 -11.30
N ALA A 18 5.16 -28.34 -10.65
CA ALA A 18 5.51 -28.24 -9.23
C ALA A 18 6.54 -27.13 -8.96
N VAL A 19 7.55 -26.98 -9.84
CA VAL A 19 8.55 -25.91 -9.74
C VAL A 19 7.91 -24.53 -9.97
N SER A 20 7.03 -24.39 -10.96
CA SER A 20 6.30 -23.13 -11.19
C SER A 20 5.36 -22.75 -10.03
N ALA A 21 4.70 -23.72 -9.39
CA ALA A 21 3.87 -23.45 -8.22
C ALA A 21 4.72 -23.01 -7.01
N ALA A 22 5.91 -23.60 -6.82
CA ALA A 22 6.81 -23.23 -5.74
C ALA A 22 7.41 -21.82 -5.93
N THR A 23 7.82 -21.45 -7.15
CA THR A 23 8.34 -20.09 -7.42
C THR A 23 7.28 -19.01 -7.29
N LEU A 24 6.04 -19.27 -7.72
CA LEU A 24 4.92 -18.36 -7.49
C LEU A 24 4.55 -18.27 -6.00
N GLY A 25 4.58 -19.38 -5.26
CA GLY A 25 4.31 -19.40 -3.81
C GLY A 25 5.30 -18.57 -3.00
N VAL A 26 6.60 -18.67 -3.27
CA VAL A 26 7.63 -17.87 -2.59
C VAL A 26 7.50 -16.38 -2.96
N GLY A 27 7.18 -16.05 -4.21
CA GLY A 27 6.94 -14.67 -4.64
C GLY A 27 5.72 -14.02 -3.97
N LEU A 28 4.66 -14.80 -3.72
CA LEU A 28 3.46 -14.32 -3.03
C LEU A 28 3.69 -14.11 -1.51
N LEU A 29 4.58 -14.88 -0.87
CA LEU A 29 4.91 -14.68 0.56
C LEU A 29 5.76 -13.44 0.81
N ALA A 30 6.61 -13.02 -0.14
CA ALA A 30 7.38 -11.78 -0.02
C ALA A 30 6.52 -10.50 -0.11
N GLY A 31 5.29 -10.61 -0.62
CA GLY A 31 4.32 -9.50 -0.65
C GLY A 31 3.31 -9.49 0.51
N CYS A 32 3.19 -10.60 1.26
CA CYS A 32 2.23 -10.76 2.37
C CYS A 32 2.92 -11.10 3.69
N GLY A 33 4.12 -10.56 3.91
CA GLY A 33 4.76 -10.56 5.22
C GLY A 33 4.09 -9.54 6.13
N THR A 34 3.07 -9.96 6.87
CA THR A 34 2.78 -9.34 8.17
C THR A 34 3.69 -10.01 9.20
N ASP A 35 4.51 -9.21 9.85
CA ASP A 35 5.35 -9.66 10.96
C ASP A 35 4.41 -10.04 12.13
N ALA A 36 4.14 -11.33 12.27
CA ALA A 36 3.45 -11.87 13.43
C ALA A 36 4.49 -12.16 14.53
N ALA A 37 5.04 -11.10 15.10
CA ALA A 37 5.80 -11.16 16.34
C ALA A 37 5.24 -10.12 17.33
N ASP A 38 4.65 -10.66 18.39
CA ASP A 38 4.37 -10.01 19.68
C ASP A 38 3.44 -8.78 19.65
N GLU A 39 2.21 -8.99 20.14
CA GLU A 39 1.28 -7.92 20.54
C GLU A 39 1.85 -7.12 21.72
N LYS A 40 2.83 -6.26 21.46
CA LYS A 40 2.93 -4.99 22.17
C LYS A 40 2.07 -4.00 21.41
N LYS A 41 0.95 -3.62 22.04
CA LYS A 41 0.24 -2.39 21.74
C LYS A 41 1.20 -1.21 21.94
N ASN A 42 1.99 -0.92 20.91
CA ASN A 42 2.62 0.37 20.72
C ASN A 42 1.57 1.24 20.05
N ASP A 43 0.94 2.10 20.85
CA ASP A 43 0.19 3.26 20.37
C ASP A 43 1.10 4.33 19.72
N ASP A 44 2.38 4.00 19.45
CA ASP A 44 3.26 4.78 18.60
C ASP A 44 3.03 4.40 17.14
N ALA A 45 2.02 5.05 16.54
CA ALA A 45 1.98 5.23 15.11
C ALA A 45 3.37 5.74 14.66
N PRO A 46 3.96 5.19 13.57
CA PRO A 46 5.24 5.66 13.10
C PRO A 46 5.16 7.17 12.94
N ALA A 47 6.03 7.91 13.64
CA ALA A 47 6.13 9.34 13.44
C ALA A 47 6.35 9.55 11.94
N ALA A 48 5.35 10.10 11.26
CA ALA A 48 5.44 10.41 9.84
C ALA A 48 6.76 11.16 9.64
N ALA A 49 7.66 10.60 8.84
CA ALA A 49 8.96 11.19 8.59
C ALA A 49 8.71 12.65 8.20
N GLY A 50 9.12 13.57 9.07
CA GLY A 50 8.77 14.99 8.92
C GLY A 50 9.22 15.44 7.55
N GLY A 51 8.27 15.91 6.72
CA GLY A 51 8.59 16.44 5.40
C GLY A 51 9.67 17.52 5.50
N ALA A 52 10.54 17.62 4.51
CA ALA A 52 11.51 18.71 4.42
C ALA A 52 10.75 20.01 4.13
N PHE A 53 10.87 21.02 5.00
CA PHE A 53 10.25 22.34 4.83
C PHE A 53 11.32 23.42 4.60
N PRO A 54 11.02 24.50 3.86
CA PRO A 54 9.75 24.81 3.21
C PRO A 54 9.44 23.95 1.96
N VAL A 55 8.16 23.77 1.64
CA VAL A 55 7.68 23.12 0.41
C VAL A 55 6.71 24.03 -0.31
N THR A 56 6.90 24.23 -1.61
CA THR A 56 5.92 24.91 -2.47
C THR A 56 5.15 23.88 -3.28
N VAL A 57 3.82 23.95 -3.24
CA VAL A 57 2.91 23.10 -3.99
C VAL A 57 2.26 23.92 -5.10
N GLU A 58 2.40 23.48 -6.34
CA GLU A 58 1.69 24.03 -7.50
C GLU A 58 0.29 23.42 -7.61
N HIS A 59 -0.69 24.23 -7.95
CA HIS A 59 -2.09 23.83 -8.13
C HIS A 59 -2.79 24.71 -9.17
N ALA A 60 -4.03 24.38 -9.54
CA ALA A 60 -4.76 25.08 -10.60
C ALA A 60 -4.89 26.60 -10.40
N PHE A 61 -4.79 27.08 -9.15
CA PHE A 61 -4.89 28.50 -8.79
C PHE A 61 -3.54 29.20 -8.57
N GLY A 62 -2.42 28.62 -9.03
CA GLY A 62 -1.06 29.13 -8.80
C GLY A 62 -0.28 28.24 -7.85
N SER A 63 0.42 28.83 -6.88
CA SER A 63 1.26 28.08 -5.93
C SER A 63 1.00 28.47 -4.48
N THR A 64 1.25 27.53 -3.57
CA THR A 64 1.16 27.76 -2.12
C THR A 64 2.42 27.23 -1.44
N GLU A 65 3.09 28.07 -0.65
CA GLU A 65 4.22 27.67 0.17
C GLU A 65 3.77 27.23 1.56
N VAL A 66 4.20 26.05 1.97
CA VAL A 66 4.11 25.54 3.35
C VAL A 66 5.48 25.74 3.99
N SER A 67 5.61 26.77 4.83
CA SER A 67 6.90 27.19 5.39
C SER A 67 7.45 26.27 6.49
N LYS A 68 6.58 25.51 7.16
CA LYS A 68 6.92 24.67 8.32
C LYS A 68 5.88 23.57 8.51
N ALA A 69 6.26 22.54 9.27
CA ALA A 69 5.41 21.39 9.53
C ALA A 69 4.02 21.82 10.07
N PRO A 70 2.93 21.41 9.42
CA PRO A 70 1.58 21.78 9.83
C PRO A 70 1.20 21.10 11.14
N LYS A 71 0.64 21.87 12.07
CA LYS A 71 0.15 21.36 13.36
C LYS A 71 -1.31 20.95 13.34
N ARG A 72 -2.08 21.46 12.37
CA ARG A 72 -3.52 21.24 12.21
C ARG A 72 -3.83 21.18 10.73
N VAL A 73 -4.40 20.06 10.28
CA VAL A 73 -4.76 19.81 8.88
C VAL A 73 -6.29 19.70 8.80
N VAL A 74 -6.89 20.33 7.80
CA VAL A 74 -8.33 20.22 7.49
C VAL A 74 -8.45 19.71 6.07
N THR A 75 -9.35 18.76 5.85
CA THR A 75 -9.68 18.27 4.51
C THR A 75 -10.99 18.89 4.04
N VAL A 76 -10.99 19.36 2.80
CA VAL A 76 -12.10 20.17 2.23
C VAL A 76 -12.75 19.50 1.02
N GLY A 77 -12.05 18.59 0.34
CA GLY A 77 -12.61 17.75 -0.69
C GLY A 77 -13.34 16.55 -0.10
N TYR A 78 -14.20 15.94 -0.92
CA TYR A 78 -15.02 14.81 -0.52
C TYR A 78 -14.16 13.59 -0.15
N THR A 79 -12.98 13.40 -0.73
CA THR A 79 -12.14 12.19 -0.52
C THR A 79 -10.74 12.50 0.00
N ASP A 80 -10.46 13.75 0.34
CA ASP A 80 -9.12 14.22 0.70
C ASP A 80 -8.62 13.59 2.01
N ASP A 81 -9.55 13.26 2.91
CA ASP A 81 -9.29 12.59 4.20
C ASP A 81 -8.57 11.25 4.02
N GLN A 82 -8.89 10.49 2.98
CA GLN A 82 -8.32 9.16 2.74
C GLN A 82 -6.81 9.21 2.51
N ALA A 83 -6.33 10.20 1.73
CA ALA A 83 -4.91 10.36 1.46
C ALA A 83 -4.16 10.79 2.73
N VAL A 84 -4.72 11.75 3.48
CA VAL A 84 -4.08 12.30 4.69
C VAL A 84 -4.01 11.24 5.79
N LEU A 85 -5.06 10.42 5.95
CA LEU A 85 -5.09 9.29 6.88
C LEU A 85 -4.11 8.19 6.50
N ALA A 86 -3.93 7.90 5.21
CA ALA A 86 -2.96 6.91 4.74
C ALA A 86 -1.51 7.29 5.11
N PHE A 87 -1.21 8.58 5.23
CA PHE A 87 0.08 9.09 5.73
C PHE A 87 0.15 9.20 7.26
N GLY A 88 -0.84 8.67 8.00
CA GLY A 88 -0.89 8.71 9.46
C GLY A 88 -1.25 10.08 10.04
N VAL A 89 -1.69 11.02 9.22
CA VAL A 89 -2.08 12.37 9.67
C VAL A 89 -3.56 12.37 10.00
N LYS A 90 -3.91 12.67 11.26
CA LYS A 90 -5.29 12.85 11.70
C LYS A 90 -5.72 14.31 11.50
N PRO A 91 -6.65 14.63 10.58
CA PRO A 91 -7.12 16.00 10.42
C PRO A 91 -8.03 16.42 11.57
N VAL A 92 -8.08 17.73 11.82
CA VAL A 92 -8.91 18.34 12.87
C VAL A 92 -10.32 18.67 12.39
N GLY A 93 -10.57 18.50 11.10
CA GLY A 93 -11.87 18.69 10.45
C GLY A 93 -11.87 18.03 9.07
N MET A 94 -13.01 17.46 8.72
CA MET A 94 -13.26 16.80 7.44
C MET A 94 -14.66 17.21 6.95
N VAL A 95 -14.91 17.11 5.65
CA VAL A 95 -16.25 17.29 5.09
C VAL A 95 -17.12 16.09 5.44
N ASP A 96 -18.36 16.35 5.88
CA ASP A 96 -19.37 15.31 5.98
C ASP A 96 -19.75 14.85 4.57
N GLN A 97 -19.34 13.62 4.24
CA GLN A 97 -19.64 13.01 2.96
C GLN A 97 -21.14 12.71 2.80
N TYR A 98 -21.85 12.44 3.89
CA TYR A 98 -23.25 12.04 3.85
C TYR A 98 -24.08 12.91 4.80
N PRO A 99 -24.27 14.20 4.42
CA PRO A 99 -25.08 15.10 5.22
C PRO A 99 -26.51 14.57 5.29
N ASN A 100 -26.93 14.17 6.50
CA ASN A 100 -28.30 13.78 6.75
C ASN A 100 -29.18 15.05 6.82
N PRO A 101 -30.38 15.05 6.20
CA PRO A 101 -31.33 16.17 6.31
C PRO A 101 -31.81 16.37 7.75
#